data_AF-A0A373NRC3-F1
#
_entry.id   AF-A0A373NRC3-F1
#
_cell.length_a   1.000
_cell.length_b   1.000
_cell.length_c   1.000
_cell.angle_alpha   90.00
_cell.angle_beta   90.00
_cell.angle_gamma   90.00
#
_symmetry.space_group_name_H-M   'P 1'
#
loop_
_entity.id
_entity.type
_entity.pdbx_description
1 polymer ?
#
loop_
_entity_poly.entity_id
_entity_poly.type
_entity_poly.pdbx_seq_one_letter_code
_entity_poly.pdbx_strand_id
1 'polypeptide(L)'
;MENKNFYDVVVIGGGPAGLTAALYLARACYRVLVIEKEKFGGQITITDEVVNYPGVEKTSGKELTAVMQKQAEHFGAEFLLGEVASLKKAETPSSAEIWETTTDKGSYQSFGILLATGAHPRMIGFPGEADFRGHGVAYCATCDGEFFRGKEIFVVGGGFAAAEESVFLTKYASHVTILIRGNDFSCAEAVAEAAKNHPKITVLTNTEVVYVEGDHTLRKICYKNKNTEEETIFDSADDTFGVFVFAGYTPNTDLVKDLIALDSHGYVETDRTQKTSCPGIYAAGDVCQKNLRQVVTAVGDGATAATELEKYAAAMQEKTGIHPEKPIKKETEVHEEPSAGKETEGKSSAGIFSQDIVNQLNVVFSRMEGNLQLDLHLDSRPVSQELKGYMTELEKYTDKLTVQESNSASDSAALLPFVEVLTASGEKTGLAFHGVPGGHEFTSFILGLYNAAGPGQPLDPTIRERILAIDHKVQMQILVSLSCTMCPDLVAAAQRIASLNPLVTAEVYDIAHFPDLKEKYNVMSVPCLVINQDQVTFGKKNIQQLLELL
;
A
#
# COMPACT_ATOMS: atom_id res chain seq x y z
N MET A 1 -11.77 6.95 38.34
CA MET A 1 -11.28 7.87 37.30
C MET A 1 -11.23 7.07 36.02
N GLU A 2 -12.03 7.44 35.02
CA GLU A 2 -11.96 6.85 33.67
C GLU A 2 -10.59 7.17 33.09
N ASN A 3 -9.65 6.22 33.20
CA ASN A 3 -8.35 6.38 32.58
C ASN A 3 -8.49 6.04 31.09
N LYS A 4 -8.90 7.04 30.29
CA LYS A 4 -9.11 6.90 28.84
C LYS A 4 -7.87 6.39 28.09
N ASN A 5 -6.68 6.47 28.71
CA ASN A 5 -5.42 5.99 28.14
C ASN A 5 -4.97 4.62 28.68
N PHE A 6 -5.86 3.89 29.36
CA PHE A 6 -5.60 2.52 29.79
C PHE A 6 -6.15 1.50 28.79
N TYR A 7 -5.31 0.54 28.42
CA TYR A 7 -5.58 -0.53 27.47
C TYR A 7 -5.35 -1.89 28.11
N ASP A 8 -5.97 -2.93 27.57
CA ASP A 8 -5.62 -4.29 27.98
C ASP A 8 -4.23 -4.66 27.44
N VAL A 9 -4.01 -4.34 26.16
CA VAL A 9 -2.76 -4.61 25.47
C VAL A 9 -2.37 -3.42 24.60
N VAL A 10 -1.10 -3.04 24.64
CA VAL A 10 -0.48 -2.16 23.65
C VAL A 10 0.39 -3.01 22.73
N VAL A 11 0.16 -2.88 21.42
CA VAL A 11 0.93 -3.52 20.36
C VAL A 11 1.86 -2.48 19.75
N ILE A 12 3.15 -2.76 19.74
CA ILE A 12 4.18 -1.86 19.23
C ILE A 12 4.68 -2.42 17.90
N GLY A 13 4.29 -1.78 16.80
CA GLY A 13 4.54 -2.20 15.43
C GLY A 13 3.25 -2.58 14.70
N GLY A 14 3.00 -1.90 13.59
CA GLY A 14 1.82 -2.03 12.75
C GLY A 14 2.00 -2.94 11.53
N GLY A 15 2.94 -3.89 11.57
CA GLY A 15 3.15 -4.90 10.53
C GLY A 15 2.21 -6.12 10.66
N PRO A 16 2.31 -7.13 9.78
CA PRO A 16 1.39 -8.28 9.75
C PRO A 16 1.21 -8.99 11.10
N ALA A 17 2.27 -9.15 11.89
CA ALA A 17 2.21 -9.74 13.22
C ALA A 17 1.37 -8.90 14.20
N GLY A 18 1.64 -7.59 14.26
CA GLY A 18 0.93 -6.66 15.15
C GLY A 18 -0.54 -6.48 14.76
N LEU A 19 -0.82 -6.34 13.46
CA LEU A 19 -2.19 -6.23 12.94
C LEU A 19 -3.00 -7.50 13.23
N THR A 20 -2.40 -8.67 13.05
CA THR A 20 -3.07 -9.95 13.37
C THR A 20 -3.33 -10.08 14.86
N ALA A 21 -2.36 -9.71 15.70
CA ALA A 21 -2.55 -9.75 17.14
C ALA A 21 -3.66 -8.80 17.62
N ALA A 22 -3.70 -7.58 17.07
CA ALA A 22 -4.73 -6.60 17.35
C ALA A 22 -6.11 -7.10 16.94
N LEU A 23 -6.25 -7.72 15.77
CA LEU A 23 -7.47 -8.37 15.32
C LEU A 23 -7.97 -9.42 16.33
N TYR A 24 -7.09 -10.33 16.77
CA TYR A 24 -7.47 -11.42 17.67
C TYR A 24 -7.87 -10.89 19.05
N LEU A 25 -7.09 -9.98 19.63
CA LEU A 25 -7.39 -9.38 20.93
C LEU A 25 -8.67 -8.55 20.90
N ALA A 26 -8.90 -7.76 19.84
CA ALA A 26 -10.12 -6.99 19.66
C ALA A 26 -11.36 -7.90 19.50
N ARG A 27 -11.22 -9.01 18.75
CA ARG A 27 -12.26 -10.06 18.65
C ARG A 27 -12.59 -10.72 19.98
N ALA A 28 -11.59 -10.91 20.84
CA ALA A 28 -11.76 -11.36 22.21
C ALA A 28 -12.30 -10.25 23.15
N CYS A 29 -12.74 -9.12 22.58
CA CYS A 29 -13.36 -8.00 23.29
C CYS A 29 -12.41 -7.32 24.28
N TYR A 30 -11.10 -7.29 24.01
CA TYR A 30 -10.13 -6.49 24.75
C TYR A 30 -9.91 -5.14 24.06
N ARG A 31 -9.58 -4.12 24.85
CA ARG A 31 -9.21 -2.80 24.32
C ARG A 31 -7.74 -2.79 23.95
N VAL A 32 -7.45 -2.55 22.66
CA VAL A 32 -6.10 -2.69 22.10
C VAL A 32 -5.68 -1.39 21.43
N LEU A 33 -4.45 -0.95 21.68
CA LEU A 33 -3.81 0.13 20.94
C LEU A 33 -2.66 -0.40 20.10
N VAL A 34 -2.68 -0.18 18.81
CA VAL A 34 -1.55 -0.43 17.90
C VAL A 34 -0.81 0.88 17.66
N ILE A 35 0.48 0.90 18.01
CA ILE A 35 1.35 2.06 17.84
C ILE A 35 2.35 1.77 16.73
N GLU A 36 2.39 2.61 15.70
CA GLU A 36 3.31 2.50 14.57
C GLU A 36 4.03 3.82 14.32
N LYS A 37 5.34 3.78 14.11
CA LYS A 37 6.19 4.98 14.02
C LYS A 37 6.03 5.73 12.70
N GLU A 38 5.85 5.04 11.59
CA GLU A 38 5.93 5.64 10.24
C GLU A 38 4.66 5.43 9.44
N LYS A 39 4.35 4.17 9.12
CA LYS A 39 3.19 3.79 8.32
C LYS A 39 2.78 2.37 8.66
N PHE A 40 1.47 2.16 8.80
CA PHE A 40 0.89 0.83 8.98
C PHE A 40 1.15 -0.09 7.78
N GLY A 41 1.39 -1.36 8.08
CA GLY A 41 1.66 -2.46 7.16
C GLY A 41 3.09 -2.99 7.23
N GLY A 42 4.04 -2.25 7.80
CA GLY A 42 5.41 -2.73 8.00
C GLY A 42 6.17 -3.01 6.69
N GLN A 43 7.19 -3.88 6.77
CA GLN A 43 8.15 -4.09 5.67
C GLN A 43 7.50 -4.51 4.35
N ILE A 44 6.46 -5.36 4.38
CA ILE A 44 5.86 -5.88 3.15
C ILE A 44 5.21 -4.79 2.27
N THR A 45 4.96 -3.59 2.80
CA THR A 45 4.41 -2.48 2.02
C THR A 45 5.33 -2.02 0.87
N ILE A 46 6.59 -2.45 0.84
CA ILE A 46 7.53 -2.21 -0.27
C ILE A 46 7.47 -3.29 -1.36
N THR A 47 6.72 -4.37 -1.14
CA THR A 47 6.55 -5.47 -2.09
C THR A 47 5.36 -5.18 -2.99
N ASP A 48 5.60 -5.01 -4.29
CA ASP A 48 4.55 -4.69 -5.26
C ASP A 48 3.64 -5.87 -5.56
N GLU A 49 4.18 -7.09 -5.53
CA GLU A 49 3.43 -8.30 -5.81
C GLU A 49 3.73 -9.40 -4.79
N VAL A 50 2.67 -9.91 -4.16
CA VAL A 50 2.66 -10.98 -3.17
C VAL A 50 1.85 -12.14 -3.73
N VAL A 51 2.51 -13.29 -3.90
CA VAL A 51 1.93 -14.51 -4.50
C VAL A 51 2.00 -15.72 -3.56
N ASN A 52 2.57 -15.55 -2.37
CA ASN A 52 2.91 -16.64 -1.46
C ASN A 52 2.13 -16.59 -0.13
N TYR A 53 1.04 -15.81 -0.06
CA TYR A 53 0.16 -15.74 1.11
C TYR A 53 -1.10 -16.60 0.88
N PRO A 54 -1.22 -17.78 1.52
CA PRO A 54 -2.32 -18.70 1.25
C PRO A 54 -3.71 -18.07 1.47
N GLY A 55 -4.62 -18.31 0.53
CA GLY A 55 -5.95 -17.69 0.52
C GLY A 55 -6.01 -16.36 -0.24
N VAL A 56 -4.86 -15.80 -0.65
CA VAL A 56 -4.76 -14.65 -1.54
C VAL A 56 -3.87 -15.01 -2.71
N GLU A 57 -4.45 -15.25 -3.88
CA GLU A 57 -3.72 -15.71 -5.08
C GLU A 57 -2.67 -14.70 -5.54
N LYS A 58 -3.03 -13.42 -5.61
CA LYS A 58 -2.14 -12.31 -5.97
C LYS A 58 -2.67 -11.00 -5.37
N THR A 59 -1.78 -10.20 -4.78
CA THR A 59 -2.08 -8.86 -4.23
C THR A 59 -0.79 -8.04 -4.11
N SER A 60 -0.87 -6.76 -3.77
CA SER A 60 0.31 -6.02 -3.31
C SER A 60 0.48 -6.09 -1.80
N GLY A 61 1.69 -5.86 -1.30
CA GLY A 61 1.93 -5.82 0.14
C GLY A 61 1.17 -4.68 0.86
N LYS A 62 0.92 -3.57 0.15
CA LYS A 62 0.10 -2.44 0.63
C LYS A 62 -1.36 -2.84 0.78
N GLU A 63 -1.93 -3.50 -0.23
CA GLU A 63 -3.32 -3.96 -0.19
C GLU A 63 -3.53 -5.03 0.88
N LEU A 64 -2.65 -6.03 0.94
CA LEU A 64 -2.73 -7.11 1.91
C LEU A 64 -2.80 -6.57 3.34
N THR A 65 -1.90 -5.64 3.68
CA THR A 65 -1.83 -5.10 5.03
C THR A 65 -2.88 -4.03 5.31
N ALA A 66 -3.36 -3.30 4.31
CA ALA A 66 -4.53 -2.43 4.44
C ALA A 66 -5.80 -3.25 4.79
N VAL A 67 -5.96 -4.44 4.21
CA VAL A 67 -7.05 -5.36 4.59
C VAL A 67 -6.87 -5.85 6.03
N MET A 68 -5.66 -6.26 6.43
CA MET A 68 -5.38 -6.67 7.82
C MET A 68 -5.68 -5.56 8.83
N GLN A 69 -5.30 -4.32 8.52
CA GLN A 69 -5.59 -3.15 9.36
C GLN A 69 -7.10 -2.94 9.48
N LYS A 70 -7.82 -2.89 8.36
CA LYS A 70 -9.29 -2.73 8.35
C LYS A 70 -10.00 -3.81 9.15
N GLN A 71 -9.53 -5.06 9.08
CA GLN A 71 -10.07 -6.15 9.89
C GLN A 71 -9.92 -5.86 11.39
N ALA A 72 -8.74 -5.46 11.84
CA ALA A 72 -8.51 -5.13 13.24
C ALA A 72 -9.33 -3.90 13.70
N GLU A 73 -9.38 -2.84 12.88
CA GLU A 73 -10.22 -1.65 13.12
C GLU A 73 -11.70 -2.01 13.27
N HIS A 74 -12.22 -2.86 12.39
CA HIS A 74 -13.62 -3.30 12.41
C HIS A 74 -14.01 -3.99 13.73
N PHE A 75 -13.07 -4.69 14.37
CA PHE A 75 -13.31 -5.31 15.68
C PHE A 75 -13.03 -4.37 16.87
N GLY A 76 -12.59 -3.13 16.61
CA GLY A 76 -12.42 -2.09 17.63
C GLY A 76 -10.98 -1.92 18.11
N ALA A 77 -9.97 -2.42 17.39
CA ALA A 77 -8.59 -2.03 17.67
C ALA A 77 -8.38 -0.54 17.36
N GLU A 78 -7.70 0.17 18.25
CA GLU A 78 -7.34 1.58 18.10
C GLU A 78 -5.94 1.69 17.51
N PHE A 79 -5.69 2.73 16.71
CA PHE A 79 -4.44 2.92 15.98
C PHE A 79 -3.86 4.29 16.25
N LEU A 80 -2.55 4.33 16.54
CA LEU A 80 -1.79 5.54 16.79
C LEU A 80 -0.55 5.57 15.91
N LEU A 81 -0.42 6.64 15.13
CA LEU A 81 0.84 6.93 14.45
C LEU A 81 1.74 7.75 15.39
N GLY A 82 2.77 7.12 15.92
CA GLY A 82 3.69 7.69 16.91
C GLY A 82 4.86 6.77 17.23
N GLU A 83 5.94 7.35 17.74
CA GLU A 83 7.15 6.62 18.10
C GLU A 83 7.15 6.33 19.61
N VAL A 84 7.39 5.06 19.97
CA VAL A 84 7.53 4.67 21.38
C VAL A 84 8.96 4.98 21.85
N ALA A 85 9.07 5.92 22.77
CA ALA A 85 10.36 6.36 23.32
C ALA A 85 10.80 5.51 24.52
N SER A 86 9.87 5.00 25.33
CA SER A 86 10.22 4.14 26.46
C SER A 86 9.07 3.25 26.95
N LEU A 87 9.45 2.13 27.58
CA LEU A 87 8.58 1.20 28.28
C LEU A 87 9.07 1.02 29.71
N LYS A 88 8.19 1.22 30.70
CA LYS A 88 8.52 1.06 32.13
C LYS A 88 7.34 0.47 32.89
N LYS A 89 7.59 -0.09 34.08
CA LYS A 89 6.51 -0.40 35.03
C LYS A 89 6.06 0.88 35.73
N ALA A 90 4.76 1.02 35.96
CA ALA A 90 4.22 2.19 36.65
C ALA A 90 4.65 2.22 38.13
N GLU A 91 5.07 3.39 38.63
CA GLU A 91 5.81 3.57 39.89
C GLU A 91 4.98 3.46 41.20
N THR A 92 3.76 2.92 41.17
CA THR A 92 2.94 2.76 42.39
C THR A 92 2.86 1.31 42.86
N PRO A 93 2.83 1.03 44.18
CA PRO A 93 2.76 -0.34 44.70
C PRO A 93 1.57 -1.16 44.19
N SER A 94 0.44 -0.51 43.91
CA SER A 94 -0.77 -1.12 43.34
C SER A 94 -0.71 -1.29 41.81
N SER A 95 0.26 -0.67 41.14
CA SER A 95 0.43 -0.67 39.68
C SER A 95 1.76 -1.26 39.21
N ALA A 96 2.54 -1.88 40.09
CA ALA A 96 3.89 -2.37 39.76
C ALA A 96 3.91 -3.40 38.61
N GLU A 97 2.76 -3.95 38.26
CA GLU A 97 2.58 -4.89 37.14
C GLU A 97 2.01 -4.24 35.88
N ILE A 98 1.58 -2.98 35.94
CA ILE A 98 1.06 -2.19 34.82
C ILE A 98 2.25 -1.60 34.05
N TRP A 99 2.21 -1.70 32.73
CA TRP A 99 3.17 -1.06 31.84
C TRP A 99 2.75 0.35 31.50
N GLU A 100 3.72 1.26 31.45
CA GLU A 100 3.60 2.61 30.92
C GLU A 100 4.42 2.71 29.63
N THR A 101 3.73 3.04 28.55
CA THR A 101 4.29 3.27 27.22
C THR A 101 4.30 4.77 26.95
N THR A 102 5.50 5.36 26.86
CA THR A 102 5.65 6.78 26.53
C THR A 102 5.93 6.94 25.05
N THR A 103 5.17 7.79 24.38
CA THR A 103 5.32 8.13 22.97
C THR A 103 5.52 9.63 22.78
N ASP A 104 5.87 10.03 21.56
CA ASP A 104 5.84 11.44 21.13
C ASP A 104 4.42 12.05 21.07
N LYS A 105 3.37 11.22 21.17
CA LYS A 105 1.95 11.63 21.18
C LYS A 105 1.29 11.58 22.56
N GLY A 106 2.00 11.10 23.58
CA GLY A 106 1.48 10.97 24.94
C GLY A 106 1.86 9.65 25.61
N SER A 107 1.33 9.45 26.82
CA SER A 107 1.58 8.24 27.62
C SER A 107 0.33 7.38 27.73
N TYR A 108 0.54 6.07 27.63
CA TYR A 108 -0.48 5.04 27.67
C TYR A 108 -0.13 3.98 28.70
N GLN A 109 -1.15 3.41 29.34
CA GLN A 109 -0.97 2.33 30.31
C GLN A 109 -1.60 1.04 29.79
N SER A 110 -0.99 -0.10 30.11
CA SER A 110 -1.57 -1.40 29.76
C SER A 110 -1.18 -2.53 30.70
N PHE A 111 -1.94 -3.63 30.65
CA PHE A 111 -1.53 -4.87 31.31
C PHE A 111 -0.43 -5.58 30.53
N GLY A 112 -0.61 -5.73 29.22
CA GLY A 112 0.35 -6.43 28.35
C GLY A 112 0.95 -5.54 27.28
N ILE A 113 2.15 -5.93 26.83
CA ILE A 113 2.83 -5.37 25.66
C ILE A 113 3.08 -6.50 24.66
N LEU A 114 2.75 -6.26 23.39
CA LEU A 114 3.25 -7.04 22.27
C LEU A 114 4.30 -6.23 21.50
N LEU A 115 5.53 -6.74 21.44
CA LEU A 115 6.57 -6.22 20.56
C LEU A 115 6.49 -6.87 19.18
N ALA A 116 6.06 -6.10 18.18
CA ALA A 116 5.94 -6.50 16.79
C ALA A 116 6.71 -5.54 15.86
N THR A 117 7.84 -5.01 16.33
CA THR A 117 8.65 -3.97 15.67
C THR A 117 9.42 -4.46 14.44
N GLY A 118 9.41 -5.77 14.19
CA GLY A 118 10.04 -6.40 13.03
C GLY A 118 11.56 -6.29 13.01
N ALA A 119 12.12 -6.47 11.82
CA ALA A 119 13.53 -6.30 11.52
C ALA A 119 13.66 -5.53 10.20
N HIS A 120 14.86 -5.03 9.92
CA HIS A 120 15.17 -4.42 8.63
C HIS A 120 16.41 -5.08 8.01
N PRO A 121 16.44 -5.28 6.69
CA PRO A 121 17.65 -5.75 6.03
C PRO A 121 18.75 -4.71 6.17
N ARG A 122 19.99 -5.17 6.31
CA ARG A 122 21.16 -4.29 6.26
C ARG A 122 21.42 -3.91 4.81
N MET A 123 21.33 -2.61 4.54
CA MET A 123 21.74 -2.05 3.26
C MET A 123 23.27 -1.99 3.19
N ILE A 124 23.83 -2.18 2.00
CA ILE A 124 25.28 -2.10 1.76
C ILE A 124 25.72 -0.65 1.51
N GLY A 125 24.85 0.17 0.94
CA GLY A 125 25.05 1.57 0.62
C GLY A 125 25.64 1.85 -0.76
N PHE A 126 25.55 0.92 -1.72
CA PHE A 126 26.01 1.22 -3.09
C PHE A 126 25.02 2.14 -3.83
N PRO A 127 25.50 3.07 -4.67
CA PRO A 127 24.64 3.89 -5.54
C PRO A 127 23.60 3.07 -6.30
N GLY A 128 22.33 3.47 -6.21
CA GLY A 128 21.18 2.78 -6.81
C GLY A 128 20.49 1.73 -5.90
N GLU A 129 21.09 1.30 -4.78
CA GLU A 129 20.47 0.29 -3.90
C GLU A 129 19.10 0.74 -3.36
N ALA A 130 19.00 2.00 -2.93
CA ALA A 130 17.76 2.56 -2.40
C ALA A 130 16.72 2.81 -3.51
N ASP A 131 17.18 3.27 -4.68
CA ASP A 131 16.32 3.68 -5.79
C ASP A 131 15.60 2.48 -6.42
N PHE A 132 16.27 1.33 -6.52
CA PHE A 132 15.73 0.11 -7.13
C PHE A 132 15.18 -0.90 -6.10
N ARG A 133 15.03 -0.49 -4.83
CA ARG A 133 14.47 -1.35 -3.77
C ARG A 133 13.03 -1.75 -4.10
N GLY A 134 12.77 -3.06 -4.16
CA GLY A 134 11.46 -3.64 -4.53
C GLY A 134 11.23 -3.74 -6.04
N HIS A 135 12.07 -3.09 -6.86
CA HIS A 135 11.91 -3.02 -8.33
C HIS A 135 13.21 -3.42 -9.05
N GLY A 136 13.86 -4.48 -8.57
CA GLY A 136 15.13 -5.01 -9.10
C GLY A 136 16.14 -5.36 -8.01
N VAL A 137 16.19 -4.55 -6.93
CA VAL A 137 16.97 -4.84 -5.72
C VAL A 137 16.05 -5.45 -4.66
N ALA A 138 16.33 -6.69 -4.27
CA ALA A 138 15.54 -7.51 -3.37
C ALA A 138 16.35 -7.98 -2.15
N TYR A 139 15.64 -8.34 -1.09
CA TYR A 139 16.24 -8.80 0.17
C TYR A 139 15.64 -10.13 0.66
N CYS A 140 14.78 -10.76 -0.16
CA CYS A 140 14.10 -12.02 0.13
C CYS A 140 14.03 -12.88 -1.15
N ALA A 141 14.86 -13.91 -1.25
CA ALA A 141 14.85 -14.82 -2.41
C ALA A 141 13.53 -15.58 -2.56
N THR A 142 12.95 -16.03 -1.44
CA THR A 142 11.67 -16.77 -1.44
C THR A 142 10.46 -15.92 -1.79
N CYS A 143 10.56 -14.60 -1.59
CA CYS A 143 9.50 -13.65 -1.94
C CYS A 143 9.61 -13.24 -3.41
N ASP A 144 10.82 -12.83 -3.82
CA ASP A 144 11.01 -12.10 -5.08
C ASP A 144 11.62 -12.96 -6.20
N GLY A 145 12.16 -14.14 -5.88
CA GLY A 145 12.92 -14.97 -6.81
C GLY A 145 12.14 -15.42 -8.05
N GLU A 146 10.83 -15.63 -7.93
CA GLU A 146 9.98 -16.04 -9.06
C GLU A 146 9.86 -14.97 -10.15
N PHE A 147 9.93 -13.68 -9.79
CA PHE A 147 9.88 -12.57 -10.76
C PHE A 147 11.08 -12.53 -11.70
N PHE A 148 12.17 -13.21 -11.34
CA PHE A 148 13.41 -13.29 -12.13
C PHE A 148 13.54 -14.61 -12.89
N ARG A 149 12.41 -15.27 -13.20
CA ARG A 149 12.40 -16.51 -13.97
C ARG A 149 13.05 -16.32 -15.34
N GLY A 150 14.08 -17.11 -15.62
CA GLY A 150 14.86 -17.08 -16.85
C GLY A 150 15.83 -15.89 -16.96
N LYS A 151 16.02 -15.10 -15.89
CA LYS A 151 16.87 -13.91 -15.87
C LYS A 151 18.16 -14.14 -15.08
N GLU A 152 19.15 -13.29 -15.31
CA GLU A 152 20.36 -13.20 -14.50
C GLU A 152 20.03 -12.69 -13.10
N ILE A 153 20.72 -13.22 -12.08
CA ILE A 153 20.61 -12.75 -10.72
C ILE A 153 22.00 -12.54 -10.12
N PHE A 154 22.22 -11.39 -9.50
CA PHE A 154 23.40 -11.11 -8.69
C PHE A 154 23.03 -11.20 -7.21
N VAL A 155 23.86 -11.89 -6.43
CA VAL A 155 23.68 -12.03 -4.98
C VAL A 155 24.83 -11.32 -4.28
N VAL A 156 24.53 -10.34 -3.43
CA VAL A 156 25.53 -9.57 -2.68
C VAL A 156 25.61 -10.10 -1.25
N GLY A 157 26.69 -10.79 -0.91
CA GLY A 157 26.91 -11.33 0.42
C GLY A 157 27.70 -12.64 0.41
N GLY A 158 28.37 -12.95 1.53
CA GLY A 158 29.15 -14.18 1.71
C GLY A 158 28.75 -15.01 2.93
N GLY A 159 27.61 -14.71 3.55
CA GLY A 159 27.12 -15.43 4.73
C GLY A 159 26.32 -16.68 4.37
N PHE A 160 25.75 -17.31 5.41
CA PHE A 160 24.89 -18.49 5.27
C PHE A 160 23.70 -18.25 4.33
N ALA A 161 22.99 -17.13 4.51
CA ALA A 161 21.86 -16.77 3.67
C ALA A 161 22.26 -16.61 2.19
N ALA A 162 23.41 -15.97 1.91
CA ALA A 162 23.88 -15.83 0.54
C ALA A 162 24.17 -17.18 -0.11
N ALA A 163 24.76 -18.14 0.61
CA ALA A 163 25.03 -19.47 0.07
C ALA A 163 23.73 -20.26 -0.19
N GLU A 164 22.84 -20.36 0.81
CA GLU A 164 21.61 -21.17 0.71
C GLU A 164 20.61 -20.57 -0.30
N GLU A 165 20.34 -19.27 -0.20
CA GLU A 165 19.34 -18.60 -1.02
C GLU A 165 19.77 -18.51 -2.49
N SER A 166 21.08 -18.43 -2.76
CA SER A 166 21.59 -18.50 -4.14
C SER A 166 21.26 -19.83 -4.80
N VAL A 167 21.40 -20.94 -4.08
CA VAL A 167 21.02 -22.27 -4.60
C VAL A 167 19.51 -22.32 -4.85
N PHE A 168 18.69 -21.77 -3.95
CA PHE A 168 17.25 -21.67 -4.17
C PHE A 168 16.90 -20.85 -5.42
N LEU A 169 17.54 -19.69 -5.63
CA LEU A 169 17.30 -18.80 -6.77
C LEU A 169 17.57 -19.46 -8.13
N THR A 170 18.44 -20.46 -8.20
CA THR A 170 18.73 -21.21 -9.45
C THR A 170 17.51 -21.96 -10.02
N LYS A 171 16.47 -22.18 -9.21
CA LYS A 171 15.17 -22.73 -9.64
C LYS A 171 14.44 -21.80 -10.62
N TYR A 172 14.69 -20.50 -10.51
CA TYR A 172 14.07 -19.47 -11.33
C TYR A 172 15.06 -18.87 -12.33
N ALA A 173 16.26 -18.52 -11.88
CA ALA A 173 17.27 -17.80 -12.66
C ALA A 173 17.84 -18.59 -13.85
N SER A 174 18.24 -17.88 -14.91
CA SER A 174 19.14 -18.43 -15.94
C SER A 174 20.48 -18.80 -15.31
N HIS A 175 21.04 -17.87 -14.54
CA HIS A 175 22.32 -17.99 -13.85
C HIS A 175 22.36 -17.07 -12.62
N VAL A 176 23.15 -17.44 -11.61
CA VAL A 176 23.31 -16.66 -10.37
C VAL A 176 24.79 -16.33 -10.17
N THR A 177 25.12 -15.04 -10.01
CA THR A 177 26.47 -14.57 -9.70
C THR A 177 26.55 -14.06 -8.27
N ILE A 178 27.32 -14.72 -7.41
CA ILE A 178 27.50 -14.35 -6.01
C ILE A 178 28.73 -13.44 -5.90
N LEU A 179 28.53 -12.23 -5.37
CA LEU A 179 29.54 -11.22 -5.12
C LEU A 179 29.87 -11.19 -3.63
N ILE A 180 31.06 -11.70 -3.29
CA ILE A 180 31.55 -11.79 -1.92
C ILE A 180 32.67 -10.77 -1.72
N ARG A 181 32.49 -9.83 -0.80
CA ARG A 181 33.50 -8.82 -0.47
C ARG A 181 34.79 -9.41 0.13
N GLY A 182 34.68 -10.51 0.87
CA GLY A 182 35.79 -11.21 1.49
C GLY A 182 36.44 -12.27 0.58
N ASN A 183 37.41 -13.00 1.12
CA ASN A 183 38.14 -14.04 0.39
C ASN A 183 37.33 -15.30 0.10
N ASP A 184 36.30 -15.59 0.90
CA ASP A 184 35.42 -16.76 0.76
C ASP A 184 34.12 -16.54 1.56
N PHE A 185 33.20 -17.51 1.53
CA PHE A 185 32.03 -17.56 2.40
C PHE A 185 32.43 -17.63 3.88
N SER A 186 31.64 -16.98 4.74
CA SER A 186 31.78 -17.00 6.20
C SER A 186 30.93 -18.08 6.89
N CYS A 187 30.13 -18.83 6.15
CA CYS A 187 29.31 -19.93 6.68
C CYS A 187 30.06 -21.27 6.69
N ALA A 188 29.43 -22.30 7.25
CA ALA A 188 29.96 -23.66 7.25
C ALA A 188 30.24 -24.15 5.83
N GLU A 189 31.36 -24.87 5.65
CA GLU A 189 31.85 -25.32 4.35
C GLU A 189 30.82 -26.16 3.58
N ALA A 190 30.15 -27.10 4.26
CA ALA A 190 29.11 -27.94 3.65
C ALA A 190 27.95 -27.13 3.02
N VAL A 191 27.65 -25.94 3.54
CA VAL A 191 26.62 -25.04 2.98
C VAL A 191 27.19 -24.28 1.77
N ALA A 192 28.42 -23.79 1.89
CA ALA A 192 29.10 -23.08 0.81
C ALA A 192 29.39 -23.98 -0.40
N GLU A 193 29.72 -25.26 -0.18
CA GLU A 193 30.00 -26.23 -1.24
C GLU A 193 28.83 -26.40 -2.21
N ALA A 194 27.59 -26.38 -1.70
CA ALA A 194 26.40 -26.46 -2.55
C ALA A 194 26.33 -25.30 -3.54
N ALA A 195 26.67 -24.08 -3.11
CA ALA A 195 26.73 -22.91 -3.99
C ALA A 195 27.95 -22.95 -4.92
N LYS A 196 29.14 -23.30 -4.40
CA LYS A 196 30.40 -23.35 -5.17
C LYS A 196 30.37 -24.38 -6.30
N ASN A 197 29.74 -25.52 -6.07
CA ASN A 197 29.70 -26.64 -7.03
C ASN A 197 28.46 -26.61 -7.93
N HIS A 198 27.55 -25.63 -7.77
CA HIS A 198 26.33 -25.58 -8.56
C HIS A 198 26.61 -25.10 -10.00
N PRO A 199 26.13 -25.79 -11.05
CA PRO A 199 26.49 -25.48 -12.44
C PRO A 199 25.95 -24.13 -12.95
N LYS A 200 24.91 -23.59 -12.31
CA LYS A 200 24.32 -22.27 -12.61
C LYS A 200 24.81 -21.14 -11.68
N ILE A 201 25.84 -21.40 -10.87
CA ILE A 201 26.34 -20.40 -9.92
C ILE A 201 27.78 -20.06 -10.26
N THR A 202 28.08 -18.76 -10.30
CA THR A 202 29.44 -18.25 -10.31
C THR A 202 29.71 -17.51 -9.01
N VAL A 203 30.81 -17.84 -8.33
CA VAL A 203 31.22 -17.16 -7.09
C VAL A 203 32.41 -16.26 -7.39
N LEU A 204 32.23 -14.96 -7.17
CA LEU A 204 33.26 -13.94 -7.31
C LEU A 204 33.64 -13.41 -5.92
N THR A 205 34.82 -13.79 -5.44
CA THR A 205 35.36 -13.33 -4.15
C THR A 205 36.11 -12.02 -4.30
N ASN A 206 36.38 -11.35 -3.19
CA ASN A 206 36.97 -10.02 -3.14
C ASN A 206 36.26 -9.00 -4.03
N THR A 207 34.96 -9.18 -4.27
CA THR A 207 34.19 -8.41 -5.25
C THR A 207 33.08 -7.63 -4.54
N GLU A 208 32.96 -6.34 -4.86
CA GLU A 208 31.93 -5.46 -4.32
C GLU A 208 31.19 -4.72 -5.44
N VAL A 209 29.90 -4.44 -5.22
CA VAL A 209 29.10 -3.63 -6.13
C VAL A 209 29.56 -2.18 -6.07
N VAL A 210 29.81 -1.59 -7.23
CA VAL A 210 30.16 -0.17 -7.37
C VAL A 210 28.90 0.67 -7.55
N TYR A 211 27.98 0.27 -8.43
CA TYR A 211 26.66 0.88 -8.59
C TYR A 211 25.71 -0.05 -9.31
N VAL A 212 24.42 0.27 -9.23
CA VAL A 212 23.38 -0.23 -10.14
C VAL A 212 22.64 0.94 -10.76
N GLU A 213 22.21 0.80 -12.01
CA GLU A 213 21.47 1.85 -12.73
C GLU A 213 20.40 1.24 -13.65
N GLY A 214 19.44 2.06 -14.06
CA GLY A 214 18.31 1.63 -14.84
C GLY A 214 17.31 2.75 -15.09
N ASP A 215 16.18 2.39 -15.71
CA ASP A 215 15.07 3.27 -16.01
C ASP A 215 14.00 3.17 -14.91
N HIS A 216 12.84 2.58 -15.23
CA HIS A 216 11.84 2.11 -14.27
C HIS A 216 12.19 0.72 -13.70
N THR A 217 13.17 0.04 -14.29
CA THR A 217 13.66 -1.29 -13.91
C THR A 217 15.18 -1.34 -14.02
N LEU A 218 15.79 -2.25 -13.28
CA LEU A 218 17.25 -2.40 -13.23
C LEU A 218 17.81 -2.83 -14.60
N ARG A 219 18.78 -2.09 -15.14
CA ARG A 219 19.39 -2.38 -16.46
C ARG A 219 20.85 -2.75 -16.40
N LYS A 220 21.60 -2.16 -15.47
CA LYS A 220 23.04 -2.39 -15.33
C LYS A 220 23.48 -2.55 -13.89
N ILE A 221 24.51 -3.37 -13.70
CA ILE A 221 25.27 -3.47 -12.47
C ILE A 221 26.77 -3.37 -12.80
N CYS A 222 27.46 -2.53 -12.06
CA CYS A 222 28.92 -2.49 -12.05
C CYS A 222 29.43 -3.06 -10.74
N TYR A 223 30.38 -3.99 -10.81
CA TYR A 223 31.06 -4.56 -9.65
C TYR A 223 32.56 -4.64 -9.91
N LYS A 224 33.36 -4.54 -8.85
CA LYS A 224 34.82 -4.50 -8.95
C LYS A 224 35.47 -5.51 -8.03
N ASN A 225 36.56 -6.12 -8.51
CA ASN A 225 37.44 -6.90 -7.67
C ASN A 225 38.40 -5.97 -6.92
N LYS A 226 38.39 -6.02 -5.59
CA LYS A 226 39.16 -5.12 -4.72
C LYS A 226 40.66 -5.35 -4.73
N ASN A 227 41.08 -6.55 -5.16
CA ASN A 227 42.50 -6.90 -5.19
C ASN A 227 43.14 -6.52 -6.53
N THR A 228 42.39 -6.61 -7.63
CA THR A 228 42.88 -6.28 -8.99
C THR A 228 42.47 -4.90 -9.48
N GLU A 229 41.50 -4.26 -8.81
CA GLU A 229 40.81 -3.04 -9.23
C GLU A 229 40.07 -3.17 -10.58
N GLU A 230 39.89 -4.40 -11.08
CA GLU A 230 39.16 -4.65 -12.32
C GLU A 230 37.66 -4.46 -12.10
N GLU A 231 37.06 -3.59 -12.91
CA GLU A 231 35.61 -3.35 -12.95
C GLU A 231 34.97 -4.18 -14.07
N THR A 232 33.83 -4.78 -13.77
CA THR A 232 33.00 -5.50 -14.73
C THR A 232 31.61 -4.88 -14.73
N ILE A 233 31.09 -4.62 -15.93
CA ILE A 233 29.74 -4.11 -16.14
C ILE A 233 28.92 -5.21 -16.79
N PHE A 234 27.81 -5.56 -16.16
CA PHE A 234 26.75 -6.34 -16.78
C PHE A 234 25.64 -5.38 -17.21
N ASP A 235 25.26 -5.45 -18.48
CA ASP A 235 24.22 -4.63 -19.11
C ASP A 235 23.19 -5.55 -19.75
N SER A 236 21.95 -5.50 -19.26
CA SER A 236 20.83 -6.31 -19.75
C SER A 236 20.09 -5.67 -20.94
N ALA A 237 20.57 -4.52 -21.42
CA ALA A 237 19.98 -3.75 -22.51
C ALA A 237 18.50 -3.41 -22.25
N ASP A 238 17.58 -4.07 -22.96
CA ASP A 238 16.13 -3.83 -22.84
C ASP A 238 15.43 -4.76 -21.83
N ASP A 239 16.14 -5.75 -21.28
CA ASP A 239 15.61 -6.65 -20.23
C ASP A 239 16.04 -6.20 -18.82
N THR A 240 15.63 -6.92 -17.80
CA THR A 240 15.96 -6.69 -16.39
C THR A 240 16.66 -7.89 -15.76
N PHE A 241 17.22 -7.71 -14.58
CA PHE A 241 17.88 -8.74 -13.78
C PHE A 241 17.69 -8.45 -12.29
N GLY A 242 17.96 -9.46 -11.45
CA GLY A 242 17.77 -9.33 -9.99
C GLY A 242 19.07 -9.03 -9.26
N VAL A 243 19.01 -8.19 -8.23
CA VAL A 243 20.10 -8.01 -7.26
C VAL A 243 19.58 -8.32 -5.86
N PHE A 244 20.04 -9.42 -5.28
CA PHE A 244 19.61 -9.88 -3.96
C PHE A 244 20.69 -9.60 -2.92
N VAL A 245 20.37 -8.74 -1.96
CA VAL A 245 21.33 -8.32 -0.93
C VAL A 245 21.12 -9.14 0.35
N PHE A 246 22.11 -9.97 0.69
CA PHE A 246 22.12 -10.83 1.88
C PHE A 246 23.25 -10.44 2.84
N ALA A 247 23.21 -9.18 3.29
CA ALA A 247 24.13 -8.61 4.27
C ALA A 247 23.72 -8.85 5.73
N GLY A 248 22.63 -9.60 5.95
CA GLY A 248 22.01 -9.82 7.24
C GLY A 248 20.86 -8.87 7.53
N TYR A 249 20.17 -9.13 8.64
CA TYR A 249 19.05 -8.32 9.14
C TYR A 249 19.38 -7.81 10.53
N THR A 250 18.83 -6.65 10.87
CA THR A 250 18.92 -6.06 12.20
C THR A 250 17.51 -5.99 12.79
N PRO A 251 17.22 -6.72 13.88
CA PRO A 251 15.93 -6.63 14.56
C PRO A 251 15.79 -5.30 15.30
N ASN A 252 14.57 -4.76 15.34
CA ASN A 252 14.27 -3.47 15.97
C ASN A 252 14.02 -3.65 17.49
N THR A 253 15.08 -3.96 18.25
CA THR A 253 15.01 -4.33 19.68
C THR A 253 15.55 -3.28 20.65
N ASP A 254 16.00 -2.11 20.17
CA ASP A 254 16.60 -1.07 21.01
C ASP A 254 15.70 -0.62 22.17
N LEU A 255 14.38 -0.59 21.96
CA LEU A 255 13.40 -0.21 22.98
C LEU A 255 13.39 -1.15 24.20
N VAL A 256 13.79 -2.42 24.02
CA VAL A 256 13.57 -3.50 24.99
C VAL A 256 14.82 -4.27 25.37
N LYS A 257 15.99 -3.94 24.80
CA LYS A 257 17.25 -4.68 25.01
C LYS A 257 17.66 -4.85 26.48
N ASP A 258 17.25 -3.92 27.34
CA ASP A 258 17.51 -3.97 28.79
C ASP A 258 16.36 -4.58 29.60
N LEU A 259 15.24 -4.92 28.94
CA LEU A 259 14.02 -5.45 29.55
C LEU A 259 13.84 -6.95 29.32
N ILE A 260 14.33 -7.47 28.18
CA ILE A 260 14.12 -8.86 27.75
C ILE A 260 15.41 -9.50 27.22
N ALA A 261 15.47 -10.83 27.26
CA ALA A 261 16.58 -11.60 26.70
C ALA A 261 16.60 -11.52 25.16
N LEU A 262 17.79 -11.27 24.62
CA LEU A 262 18.08 -11.26 23.20
C LEU A 262 19.16 -12.31 22.89
N ASP A 263 19.09 -12.91 21.71
CA ASP A 263 20.13 -13.82 21.24
C ASP A 263 21.41 -13.05 20.86
N SER A 264 22.47 -13.77 20.45
CA SER A 264 23.74 -13.15 20.06
C SER A 264 23.65 -12.25 18.82
N HIS A 265 22.54 -12.28 18.09
CA HIS A 265 22.27 -11.48 16.89
C HIS A 265 21.28 -10.34 17.16
N GLY A 266 20.81 -10.20 18.40
CA GLY A 266 19.90 -9.15 18.86
C GLY A 266 18.41 -9.45 18.69
N TYR A 267 18.03 -10.67 18.27
CA TYR A 267 16.63 -11.07 18.14
C TYR A 267 16.05 -11.42 19.50
N VAL A 268 14.74 -11.20 19.67
CA VAL A 268 14.06 -11.53 20.92
C VAL A 268 13.96 -13.05 21.08
N GLU A 269 14.41 -13.54 22.23
CA GLU A 269 14.20 -14.92 22.62
C GLU A 269 12.77 -15.11 23.10
N THR A 270 12.01 -15.96 22.39
CA THR A 270 10.64 -16.32 22.76
C THR A 270 10.48 -17.82 22.94
N ASP A 271 9.55 -18.22 23.79
CA ASP A 271 9.07 -19.60 23.84
C ASP A 271 8.06 -19.89 22.71
N ARG A 272 7.56 -21.13 22.63
CA ARG A 272 6.57 -21.55 21.62
C ARG A 272 5.23 -20.80 21.70
N THR A 273 4.99 -20.10 22.80
CA THR A 273 3.80 -19.32 23.09
C THR A 273 4.04 -17.81 22.95
N GLN A 274 5.19 -17.43 22.38
CA GLN A 274 5.63 -16.05 22.12
C GLN A 274 5.90 -15.22 23.39
N LYS A 275 6.09 -15.86 24.54
CA LYS A 275 6.48 -15.20 25.79
C LYS A 275 7.96 -14.85 25.74
N THR A 276 8.30 -13.65 26.22
CA THR A 276 9.69 -13.25 26.45
C THR A 276 10.15 -13.61 27.87
N SER A 277 11.39 -13.29 28.22
CA SER A 277 11.89 -13.42 29.59
C SER A 277 11.23 -12.47 30.60
N CYS A 278 10.46 -11.46 30.14
CA CYS A 278 9.78 -10.50 31.00
C CYS A 278 8.26 -10.76 31.03
N PRO A 279 7.67 -11.11 32.20
CA PRO A 279 6.23 -11.31 32.32
C PRO A 279 5.41 -10.09 31.87
N GLY A 280 4.44 -10.34 31.00
CA GLY A 280 3.59 -9.30 30.39
C GLY A 280 4.17 -8.65 29.14
N ILE A 281 5.39 -9.01 28.71
CA ILE A 281 5.92 -8.68 27.39
C ILE A 281 5.97 -9.94 26.53
N TYR A 282 5.33 -9.86 25.38
CA TYR A 282 5.36 -10.86 24.31
C TYR A 282 6.03 -10.25 23.08
N ALA A 283 6.53 -11.09 22.18
CA ALA A 283 7.09 -10.62 20.92
C ALA A 283 6.60 -11.50 19.76
N ALA A 284 6.36 -10.92 18.59
CA ALA A 284 5.90 -11.65 17.41
C ALA A 284 6.45 -11.07 16.11
N GLY A 285 6.51 -11.91 15.07
CA GLY A 285 7.05 -11.48 13.77
C GLY A 285 8.57 -11.41 13.77
N ASP A 286 9.15 -10.69 12.81
CA ASP A 286 10.58 -10.80 12.48
C ASP A 286 11.54 -10.23 13.54
N VAL A 287 10.99 -9.64 14.61
CA VAL A 287 11.78 -9.24 15.79
C VAL A 287 12.24 -10.46 16.62
N CYS A 288 11.56 -11.60 16.49
CA CYS A 288 11.84 -12.83 17.24
C CYS A 288 12.88 -13.71 16.54
N GLN A 289 13.57 -14.54 17.32
CA GLN A 289 14.46 -15.59 16.80
C GLN A 289 13.66 -16.60 15.97
N LYS A 290 13.97 -16.74 14.68
CA LYS A 290 13.34 -17.73 13.79
C LYS A 290 14.16 -18.00 12.53
N ASN A 291 13.83 -19.12 11.92
CA ASN A 291 14.41 -19.54 10.64
C ASN A 291 13.70 -18.87 9.46
N LEU A 292 12.37 -18.91 9.43
CA LEU A 292 11.56 -18.45 8.29
C LEU A 292 10.88 -17.11 8.58
N ARG A 293 11.27 -16.07 7.84
CA ARG A 293 10.73 -14.71 7.91
C ARG A 293 9.79 -14.48 6.73
N GLN A 294 8.49 -14.66 6.95
CA GLN A 294 7.45 -14.54 5.94
C GLN A 294 6.20 -13.95 6.58
N VAL A 295 5.29 -13.39 5.78
CA VAL A 295 3.99 -12.91 6.29
C VAL A 295 3.26 -14.03 7.02
N VAL A 296 3.24 -15.24 6.44
CA VAL A 296 2.53 -16.38 7.02
C VAL A 296 3.07 -16.77 8.40
N THR A 297 4.38 -16.67 8.62
CA THR A 297 4.96 -16.93 9.96
C THR A 297 4.70 -15.77 10.91
N ALA A 298 4.79 -14.52 10.43
CA ALA A 298 4.50 -13.33 11.22
C ALA A 298 3.05 -13.29 11.74
N VAL A 299 2.06 -13.60 10.89
CA VAL A 299 0.66 -13.65 11.31
C VAL A 299 0.40 -14.82 12.28
N GLY A 300 1.06 -15.97 12.07
CA GLY A 300 0.97 -17.11 12.99
C GLY A 300 1.51 -16.79 14.38
N ASP A 301 2.67 -16.13 14.45
CA ASP A 301 3.23 -15.65 15.72
C ASP A 301 2.31 -14.60 16.37
N GLY A 302 1.79 -13.66 15.58
CA GLY A 302 0.85 -12.63 16.07
C GLY A 302 -0.41 -13.24 16.70
N ALA A 303 -1.02 -14.23 16.04
CA ALA A 303 -2.18 -14.95 16.57
C ALA A 303 -1.86 -15.73 17.85
N THR A 304 -0.68 -16.38 17.89
CA THR A 304 -0.21 -17.12 19.08
C THR A 304 0.01 -16.18 20.26
N ALA A 305 0.71 -15.06 20.04
CA ALA A 305 0.97 -14.06 21.07
C ALA A 305 -0.32 -13.43 21.59
N ALA A 306 -1.27 -13.09 20.70
CA ALA A 306 -2.57 -12.55 21.08
C ALA A 306 -3.36 -13.50 21.99
N THR A 307 -3.38 -14.80 21.68
CA THR A 307 -4.10 -15.80 22.48
C THR A 307 -3.55 -15.92 23.90
N GLU A 308 -2.24 -15.75 24.08
CA GLU A 308 -1.63 -15.78 25.42
C GLU A 308 -1.73 -14.44 26.14
N LEU A 309 -1.65 -13.33 25.41
CA LEU A 309 -1.90 -11.98 25.94
C LEU A 309 -3.34 -11.83 26.42
N GLU A 310 -4.32 -12.47 25.76
CA GLU A 310 -5.72 -12.54 26.21
C GLU A 310 -5.81 -13.13 27.62
N LYS A 311 -5.21 -14.31 27.83
CA LYS A 311 -5.18 -14.99 29.14
C LYS A 311 -4.46 -14.15 30.19
N TYR A 312 -3.36 -13.52 29.81
CA TYR A 312 -2.61 -12.64 30.70
C TYR A 312 -3.43 -11.41 31.10
N ALA A 313 -4.07 -10.74 30.13
CA ALA A 313 -4.94 -9.60 30.38
C ALA A 313 -6.13 -9.98 31.26
N ALA A 314 -6.77 -11.13 31.02
CA ALA A 314 -7.84 -11.65 31.88
C ALA A 314 -7.40 -11.80 33.34
N ALA A 315 -6.26 -12.44 33.58
CA ALA A 315 -5.70 -12.60 34.92
C ALA A 315 -5.36 -11.26 35.58
N MET A 316 -4.89 -10.29 34.79
CA MET A 316 -4.59 -8.94 35.28
C MET A 316 -5.86 -8.14 35.60
N GLN A 317 -6.94 -8.28 34.81
CA GLN A 317 -8.24 -7.70 35.13
C GLN A 317 -8.79 -8.26 36.45
N GLU A 318 -8.75 -9.58 36.65
CA GLU A 318 -9.17 -10.23 37.91
C GLU A 318 -8.33 -9.75 39.10
N LYS A 319 -7.02 -9.63 38.91
CA LYS A 319 -6.09 -9.22 39.97
C LYS A 319 -6.22 -7.74 40.36
N THR A 320 -6.44 -6.86 39.38
CA THR A 320 -6.42 -5.40 39.58
C THR A 320 -7.82 -4.80 39.75
N GLY A 321 -8.87 -5.48 39.27
CA GLY A 321 -10.23 -4.96 39.18
C GLY A 321 -10.41 -3.87 38.12
N ILE A 322 -9.38 -3.58 37.32
CA ILE A 322 -9.44 -2.58 36.24
C ILE A 322 -9.97 -3.27 34.98
N HIS A 323 -11.04 -2.74 34.41
CA HIS A 323 -11.60 -3.18 33.13
C HIS A 323 -11.63 -2.00 32.17
N PRO A 324 -10.72 -1.94 31.18
CA PRO A 324 -10.71 -0.87 30.19
C PRO A 324 -12.04 -0.78 29.44
N GLU A 325 -12.56 0.44 29.31
CA GLU A 325 -13.81 0.68 28.59
C GLU A 325 -13.60 0.46 27.10
N LYS A 326 -14.34 -0.50 26.55
CA LYS A 326 -14.21 -0.93 25.17
C LYS A 326 -14.78 0.15 24.24
N PRO A 327 -14.17 0.41 23.08
CA PRO A 327 -14.81 1.19 22.03
C PRO A 327 -16.15 0.53 21.69
N ILE A 328 -17.25 1.27 21.77
CA ILE A 328 -18.56 0.78 21.35
C ILE A 328 -18.46 0.52 19.84
N LYS A 329 -18.64 -0.74 19.43
CA LYS A 329 -18.88 -1.07 18.03
C LYS A 329 -20.01 -0.17 17.53
N LYS A 330 -19.77 0.68 16.53
CA LYS A 330 -20.87 1.13 15.69
C LYS A 330 -21.40 -0.14 15.03
N GLU A 331 -22.58 -0.58 15.43
CA GLU A 331 -23.22 -1.76 14.84
C GLU A 331 -23.35 -1.54 13.33
N THR A 332 -22.48 -2.20 12.57
CA THR A 332 -22.78 -2.56 11.19
C THR A 332 -23.76 -3.72 11.28
N GLU A 333 -24.96 -3.54 10.73
CA GLU A 333 -25.96 -4.60 10.60
C GLU A 333 -25.32 -5.86 10.01
N VAL A 334 -25.57 -6.97 10.68
CA VAL A 334 -25.05 -8.30 10.32
C VAL A 334 -25.65 -8.69 8.98
N HIS A 335 -24.88 -8.62 7.90
CA HIS A 335 -25.22 -9.33 6.67
C HIS A 335 -24.95 -10.82 6.89
N GLU A 336 -26.01 -11.58 7.14
CA GLU A 336 -26.03 -13.01 6.90
C GLU A 336 -25.66 -13.27 5.44
N GLU A 337 -24.69 -14.16 5.21
CA GLU A 337 -24.40 -14.68 3.87
C GLU A 337 -25.65 -15.38 3.32
N PRO A 338 -26.13 -15.07 2.11
CA PRO A 338 -27.09 -15.94 1.47
C PRO A 338 -26.33 -17.14 0.89
N SER A 339 -26.46 -18.26 1.59
CA SER A 339 -26.43 -19.58 0.96
C SER A 339 -27.45 -19.61 -0.18
N ALA A 340 -27.06 -20.25 -1.28
CA ALA A 340 -27.81 -20.41 -2.51
C ALA A 340 -29.34 -20.62 -2.34
N GLY A 341 -30.11 -19.80 -3.05
CA GLY A 341 -31.39 -20.21 -3.61
C GLY A 341 -32.62 -19.36 -3.26
N LYS A 342 -33.25 -18.89 -4.35
CA LYS A 342 -34.64 -18.42 -4.51
C LYS A 342 -34.93 -16.94 -4.26
N GLU A 343 -34.99 -16.25 -5.39
CA GLU A 343 -35.83 -15.09 -5.69
C GLU A 343 -37.14 -15.06 -4.90
N THR A 344 -37.45 -13.93 -4.26
CA THR A 344 -38.79 -13.32 -4.31
C THR A 344 -38.73 -11.88 -3.82
N GLU A 345 -39.51 -11.05 -4.50
CA GLU A 345 -39.49 -9.58 -4.52
C GLU A 345 -39.95 -8.93 -3.20
N GLY A 346 -39.27 -7.85 -2.81
CA GLY A 346 -39.70 -6.94 -1.75
C GLY A 346 -38.91 -5.63 -1.79
N LYS A 347 -39.51 -4.57 -2.36
CA LYS A 347 -38.94 -3.22 -2.44
C LYS A 347 -38.80 -2.57 -1.05
N SER A 348 -37.57 -2.20 -0.68
CA SER A 348 -37.27 -1.05 0.17
C SER A 348 -35.98 -0.38 -0.31
N SER A 349 -36.01 0.92 -0.56
CA SER A 349 -34.95 1.73 -1.15
C SER A 349 -33.73 1.87 -0.22
N ALA A 350 -32.68 1.08 -0.47
CA ALA A 350 -31.33 1.42 -0.06
C ALA A 350 -30.68 2.23 -1.21
N GLY A 351 -30.22 3.44 -0.93
CA GLY A 351 -29.56 4.31 -1.92
C GLY A 351 -28.25 3.70 -2.44
N ILE A 352 -27.79 4.16 -3.61
CA ILE A 352 -26.56 3.66 -4.28
C ILE A 352 -25.29 3.97 -3.45
N PHE A 353 -25.34 5.01 -2.62
CA PHE A 353 -24.21 5.45 -1.78
C PHE A 353 -24.40 5.05 -0.32
N SER A 354 -23.31 4.58 0.31
CA SER A 354 -23.28 4.37 1.76
C SER A 354 -23.34 5.69 2.51
N GLN A 355 -23.79 5.66 3.76
CA GLN A 355 -23.89 6.87 4.59
C GLN A 355 -22.55 7.60 4.77
N ASP A 356 -21.44 6.87 4.80
CA ASP A 356 -20.10 7.46 4.89
C ASP A 356 -19.70 8.20 3.60
N ILE A 357 -20.03 7.65 2.43
CA ILE A 357 -19.84 8.32 1.14
C ILE A 357 -20.70 9.58 1.09
N VAL A 358 -21.96 9.52 1.52
CA VAL A 358 -22.85 10.68 1.61
C VAL A 358 -22.27 11.76 2.50
N ASN A 359 -21.68 11.40 3.64
CA ASN A 359 -21.02 12.36 4.53
C ASN A 359 -19.82 13.04 3.84
N GLN A 360 -19.01 12.29 3.09
CA GLN A 360 -17.88 12.85 2.32
C GLN A 360 -18.36 13.77 1.19
N LEU A 361 -19.39 13.37 0.46
CA LEU A 361 -20.02 14.17 -0.59
C LEU A 361 -20.52 15.51 -0.05
N ASN A 362 -21.20 15.50 1.10
CA ASN A 362 -21.70 16.72 1.74
C ASN A 362 -20.59 17.70 2.09
N VAL A 363 -19.42 17.21 2.53
CA VAL A 363 -18.26 18.08 2.78
C VAL A 363 -17.79 18.75 1.50
N VAL A 364 -17.72 18.03 0.38
CA VAL A 364 -17.29 18.58 -0.91
C VAL A 364 -18.33 19.57 -1.45
N PHE A 365 -19.61 19.19 -1.46
CA PHE A 365 -20.71 20.03 -1.95
C PHE A 365 -20.88 21.32 -1.14
N SER A 366 -20.59 21.29 0.17
CA SER A 366 -20.60 22.51 0.99
C SER A 366 -19.57 23.55 0.55
N ARG A 367 -18.47 23.12 -0.10
CA ARG A 367 -17.38 23.98 -0.57
C ARG A 367 -17.51 24.44 -2.03
N MET A 368 -18.45 23.88 -2.79
CA MET A 368 -18.77 24.38 -4.12
C MET A 368 -19.42 25.76 -4.01
N GLU A 369 -19.03 26.72 -4.83
CA GLU A 369 -19.56 28.09 -4.82
C GLU A 369 -20.54 28.33 -5.97
N GLY A 370 -20.45 27.55 -7.04
CA GLY A 370 -21.32 27.59 -8.22
C GLY A 370 -22.12 26.31 -8.41
N ASN A 371 -23.10 26.39 -9.32
CA ASN A 371 -23.91 25.25 -9.73
C ASN A 371 -23.33 24.63 -11.01
N LEU A 372 -23.43 23.31 -11.12
CA LEU A 372 -23.06 22.56 -12.30
C LEU A 372 -24.26 21.79 -12.86
N GLN A 373 -24.17 21.51 -14.15
CA GLN A 373 -25.09 20.65 -14.86
C GLN A 373 -24.33 19.43 -15.36
N LEU A 374 -24.83 18.25 -15.01
CA LEU A 374 -24.34 16.95 -15.44
C LEU A 374 -25.14 16.55 -16.67
N ASP A 375 -24.57 16.79 -17.86
CA ASP A 375 -25.22 16.52 -19.13
C ASP A 375 -24.91 15.09 -19.58
N LEU A 376 -25.94 14.24 -19.63
CA LEU A 376 -25.82 12.83 -19.93
C LEU A 376 -26.01 12.59 -21.44
N HIS A 377 -25.00 11.96 -22.04
CA HIS A 377 -25.05 11.47 -23.40
C HIS A 377 -25.08 9.95 -23.36
N LEU A 378 -26.26 9.38 -23.61
CA LEU A 378 -26.55 7.97 -23.38
C LEU A 378 -26.73 7.21 -24.70
N ASP A 379 -26.58 5.88 -24.62
CA ASP A 379 -26.90 4.93 -25.69
C ASP A 379 -27.78 3.78 -25.18
N SER A 380 -27.96 2.73 -25.98
CA SER A 380 -28.79 1.58 -25.63
C SER A 380 -28.12 0.52 -24.74
N ARG A 381 -26.86 0.68 -24.33
CA ARG A 381 -26.14 -0.31 -23.51
C ARG A 381 -26.52 -0.21 -22.02
N PRO A 382 -26.39 -1.31 -21.24
CA PRO A 382 -26.72 -1.30 -19.81
C PRO A 382 -25.98 -0.23 -18.99
N VAL A 383 -24.70 0.03 -19.31
CA VAL A 383 -23.88 1.05 -18.66
C VAL A 383 -24.49 2.46 -18.77
N SER A 384 -25.27 2.76 -19.82
CA SER A 384 -25.99 4.03 -19.94
C SER A 384 -27.09 4.20 -18.89
N GLN A 385 -27.81 3.12 -18.57
CA GLN A 385 -28.83 3.15 -17.52
C GLN A 385 -28.20 3.23 -16.13
N GLU A 386 -27.06 2.58 -15.94
CA GLU A 386 -26.28 2.67 -14.70
C GLU A 386 -25.75 4.10 -14.48
N LEU A 387 -25.15 4.71 -15.50
CA LEU A 387 -24.69 6.10 -15.46
C LEU A 387 -25.82 7.06 -15.12
N LYS A 388 -26.97 6.92 -15.78
CA LYS A 388 -28.16 7.72 -15.47
C LYS A 388 -28.61 7.56 -14.03
N GLY A 389 -28.75 6.32 -13.56
CA GLY A 389 -29.13 6.04 -12.18
C GLY A 389 -28.16 6.63 -11.17
N TYR A 390 -26.86 6.52 -11.45
CA TYR A 390 -25.78 7.05 -10.61
C TYR A 390 -25.83 8.58 -10.51
N MET A 391 -25.96 9.28 -11.64
CA MET A 391 -25.99 10.74 -11.67
C MET A 391 -27.28 11.31 -11.06
N THR A 392 -28.44 10.72 -11.36
CA THR A 392 -29.71 11.10 -10.73
C THR A 392 -29.71 10.85 -9.22
N GLU A 393 -28.99 9.84 -8.74
CA GLU A 393 -28.82 9.64 -7.30
C GLU A 393 -27.91 10.72 -6.70
N LEU A 394 -26.81 11.08 -7.38
CA LEU A 394 -25.88 12.12 -6.93
C LEU A 394 -26.57 13.50 -6.80
N GLU A 395 -27.44 13.84 -7.75
CA GLU A 395 -28.25 15.07 -7.75
C GLU A 395 -29.08 15.26 -6.47
N LYS A 396 -29.55 14.17 -5.85
CA LYS A 396 -30.42 14.23 -4.66
C LYS A 396 -29.71 14.77 -3.42
N TYR A 397 -28.37 14.76 -3.39
CA TYR A 397 -27.59 15.15 -2.22
C TYR A 397 -27.21 16.64 -2.20
N THR A 398 -27.43 17.38 -3.30
CA THR A 398 -27.15 18.82 -3.33
C THR A 398 -28.01 19.56 -4.36
N ASP A 399 -28.45 20.76 -4.02
CA ASP A 399 -29.12 21.71 -4.91
C ASP A 399 -28.19 22.38 -5.93
N LYS A 400 -26.87 22.12 -5.85
CA LYS A 400 -25.85 22.68 -6.76
C LYS A 400 -25.57 21.81 -7.98
N LEU A 401 -26.13 20.61 -8.04
CA LEU A 401 -26.03 19.73 -9.20
C LEU A 401 -27.42 19.61 -9.82
N THR A 402 -27.44 19.62 -11.15
CA THR A 402 -28.64 19.30 -11.94
C THR A 402 -28.27 18.26 -12.98
N VAL A 403 -29.14 17.28 -13.20
CA VAL A 403 -28.91 16.23 -14.21
C VAL A 403 -29.88 16.41 -15.35
N GLN A 404 -29.36 16.39 -16.58
CA GLN A 404 -30.19 16.38 -17.78
C GLN A 404 -29.69 15.37 -18.80
N GLU A 405 -30.56 14.97 -19.72
CA GLU A 405 -30.24 14.08 -20.82
C GLU A 405 -30.27 14.86 -22.12
N SER A 406 -29.15 14.85 -22.85
CA SER A 406 -29.05 15.42 -24.18
C SER A 406 -29.36 14.36 -25.24
N ASN A 407 -30.17 14.71 -26.24
CA ASN A 407 -30.45 13.83 -27.37
C ASN A 407 -29.19 13.66 -28.23
N SER A 408 -28.44 12.59 -28.00
CA SER A 408 -27.22 12.19 -28.71
C SER A 408 -27.47 11.67 -30.15
N ALA A 409 -28.54 12.11 -30.81
CA ALA A 409 -28.94 11.63 -32.14
C ALA A 409 -28.16 12.26 -33.31
N SER A 410 -27.20 13.16 -33.08
CA SER A 410 -26.55 13.92 -34.16
C SER A 410 -25.05 13.70 -34.37
N ASP A 411 -24.32 12.99 -33.49
CA ASP A 411 -22.89 12.71 -33.70
C ASP A 411 -22.61 11.21 -33.62
N SER A 412 -22.64 10.52 -34.76
CA SER A 412 -22.32 9.09 -34.86
C SER A 412 -20.86 8.74 -34.54
N ALA A 413 -20.05 9.72 -34.11
CA ALA A 413 -18.63 9.61 -33.80
C ALA A 413 -18.32 9.75 -32.30
N ALA A 414 -19.31 10.10 -31.45
CA ALA A 414 -19.09 10.25 -30.02
C ALA A 414 -18.98 8.89 -29.32
N LEU A 415 -17.96 8.73 -28.47
CA LEU A 415 -17.74 7.52 -27.65
C LEU A 415 -18.71 7.52 -26.45
N LEU A 416 -19.96 7.14 -26.70
CA LEU A 416 -21.01 7.03 -25.67
C LEU A 416 -20.76 5.84 -24.73
N PRO A 417 -21.42 5.75 -23.55
CA PRO A 417 -22.05 6.86 -22.85
C PRO A 417 -21.05 7.66 -22.03
N PHE A 418 -21.38 8.93 -21.80
CA PHE A 418 -20.60 9.80 -20.92
C PHE A 418 -21.45 10.84 -20.22
N VAL A 419 -20.91 11.39 -19.14
CA VAL A 419 -21.40 12.59 -18.48
C VAL A 419 -20.42 13.73 -18.76
N GLU A 420 -20.92 14.83 -19.32
CA GLU A 420 -20.18 16.08 -19.48
C GLU A 420 -20.54 17.03 -18.34
N VAL A 421 -19.53 17.69 -17.78
CA VAL A 421 -19.73 18.67 -16.72
C VAL A 421 -19.81 20.06 -17.33
N LEU A 422 -20.97 20.70 -17.19
CA LEU A 422 -21.24 22.05 -17.68
C LEU A 422 -21.41 23.01 -16.51
N THR A 423 -21.09 24.28 -16.75
CA THR A 423 -21.45 25.37 -15.82
C THR A 423 -22.97 25.57 -15.79
N ALA A 424 -23.48 26.31 -14.80
CA ALA A 424 -24.90 26.68 -14.74
C ALA A 424 -25.42 27.43 -15.98
N SER A 425 -24.56 28.09 -16.75
CA SER A 425 -24.92 28.75 -18.02
C SER A 425 -24.90 27.80 -19.24
N GLY A 426 -24.54 26.53 -19.04
CA GLY A 426 -24.41 25.53 -20.10
C GLY A 426 -23.07 25.57 -20.84
N GLU A 427 -22.06 26.27 -20.32
CA GLU A 427 -20.73 26.30 -20.91
C GLU A 427 -19.92 25.07 -20.51
N LYS A 428 -19.10 24.55 -21.42
CA LYS A 428 -18.26 23.38 -21.17
C LYS A 428 -17.14 23.73 -20.18
N THR A 429 -17.02 22.94 -19.12
CA THR A 429 -15.91 23.05 -18.17
C THR A 429 -14.63 22.36 -18.66
N GLY A 430 -14.74 21.57 -19.73
CA GLY A 430 -13.67 20.72 -20.26
C GLY A 430 -13.57 19.34 -19.59
N LEU A 431 -14.42 19.03 -18.62
CA LEU A 431 -14.44 17.75 -17.91
C LEU A 431 -15.53 16.82 -18.45
N ALA A 432 -15.15 15.59 -18.79
CA ALA A 432 -16.11 14.53 -19.12
C ALA A 432 -15.65 13.17 -18.59
N PHE A 433 -16.61 12.30 -18.29
CA PHE A 433 -16.35 10.92 -17.87
C PHE A 433 -17.18 9.96 -18.72
N HIS A 434 -16.50 9.12 -19.50
CA HIS A 434 -17.04 8.08 -20.35
C HIS A 434 -17.09 6.75 -19.59
N GLY A 435 -18.31 6.30 -19.26
CA GLY A 435 -18.58 5.22 -18.30
C GLY A 435 -19.22 5.73 -17.02
N VAL A 436 -19.23 4.90 -15.96
CA VAL A 436 -19.76 5.27 -14.63
C VAL A 436 -18.58 5.63 -13.72
N PRO A 437 -18.52 6.84 -13.13
CA PRO A 437 -17.40 7.25 -12.27
C PRO A 437 -17.49 6.61 -10.87
N GLY A 438 -17.27 5.29 -10.82
CA GLY A 438 -17.24 4.47 -9.61
C GLY A 438 -15.83 4.05 -9.21
N GLY A 439 -15.73 3.04 -8.33
CA GLY A 439 -14.46 2.49 -7.89
C GLY A 439 -13.50 3.55 -7.33
N HIS A 440 -12.23 3.50 -7.74
CA HIS A 440 -11.24 4.49 -7.33
C HIS A 440 -11.44 5.87 -7.99
N GLU A 441 -12.14 5.93 -9.13
CA GLU A 441 -12.40 7.19 -9.87
C GLU A 441 -13.59 7.98 -9.31
N PHE A 442 -14.32 7.43 -8.34
CA PHE A 442 -15.36 8.17 -7.65
C PHE A 442 -14.80 9.45 -7.02
N THR A 443 -13.68 9.33 -6.29
CA THR A 443 -13.07 10.47 -5.59
C THR A 443 -12.54 11.52 -6.56
N SER A 444 -11.89 11.10 -7.66
CA SER A 444 -11.36 12.03 -8.67
C SER A 444 -12.50 12.77 -9.38
N PHE A 445 -13.58 12.09 -9.76
CA PHE A 445 -14.76 12.72 -10.37
C PHE A 445 -15.38 13.79 -9.46
N ILE A 446 -15.60 13.47 -8.17
CA ILE A 446 -16.15 14.41 -7.20
C ILE A 446 -15.21 15.62 -6.97
N LEU A 447 -13.89 15.40 -6.96
CA LEU A 447 -12.92 16.50 -6.93
C LEU A 447 -12.96 17.35 -8.20
N GLY A 448 -13.19 16.75 -9.37
CA GLY A 448 -13.41 17.45 -10.63
C GLY A 448 -14.61 18.41 -10.55
N LEU A 449 -15.74 17.96 -10.01
CA LEU A 449 -16.91 18.81 -9.77
C LEU A 449 -16.58 19.99 -8.85
N TYR A 450 -15.87 19.74 -7.74
CA TYR A 450 -15.42 20.81 -6.84
C TYR A 450 -14.48 21.81 -7.52
N ASN A 451 -13.56 21.34 -8.37
CA ASN A 451 -12.63 22.18 -9.11
C ASN A 451 -13.34 23.05 -10.16
N ALA A 452 -14.39 22.55 -10.80
CA ALA A 452 -15.18 23.29 -11.77
C ALA A 452 -16.17 24.27 -11.12
N ALA A 453 -16.64 23.97 -9.91
CA ALA A 453 -17.69 24.74 -9.23
C ALA A 453 -17.22 25.62 -8.07
N GLY A 454 -15.93 25.72 -7.80
CA GLY A 454 -15.43 26.44 -6.63
C GLY A 454 -13.99 26.92 -6.80
N PRO A 455 -13.33 27.35 -5.71
CA PRO A 455 -11.92 27.74 -5.76
C PRO A 455 -11.02 26.56 -6.15
N GLY A 456 -11.54 25.34 -6.02
CA GLY A 456 -10.86 24.08 -6.24
C GLY A 456 -9.78 23.83 -5.19
N GLN A 457 -8.94 22.85 -5.44
CA GLN A 457 -7.81 22.56 -4.54
C GLN A 457 -6.75 23.67 -4.60
N PRO A 458 -6.09 24.03 -3.48
CA PRO A 458 -5.02 25.03 -3.48
C PRO A 458 -3.93 24.68 -4.50
N LEU A 459 -3.49 25.68 -5.25
CA LEU A 459 -2.47 25.51 -6.28
C LEU A 459 -1.36 26.54 -6.06
N ASP A 460 -0.12 26.11 -6.25
CA ASP A 460 1.03 27.03 -6.25
C ASP A 460 0.82 28.13 -7.31
N PRO A 461 1.08 29.42 -6.99
CA PRO A 461 0.86 30.53 -7.93
C PRO A 461 1.61 30.37 -9.25
N THR A 462 2.84 29.83 -9.24
CA THR A 462 3.64 29.64 -10.45
C THR A 462 3.05 28.58 -11.36
N ILE A 463 2.51 27.50 -10.77
CA ILE A 463 1.80 26.45 -11.52
C ILE A 463 0.52 27.03 -12.12
N ARG A 464 -0.22 27.86 -11.37
CA ARG A 464 -1.44 28.51 -11.85
C ARG A 464 -1.17 29.38 -13.07
N GLU A 465 -0.12 30.20 -13.03
CA GLU A 465 0.28 31.05 -14.15
C GLU A 465 0.63 30.22 -15.39
N ARG A 466 1.35 29.10 -15.22
CA ARG A 466 1.65 28.18 -16.32
C ARG A 466 0.39 27.59 -16.96
N ILE A 467 -0.59 27.17 -16.16
CA ILE A 467 -1.86 26.64 -16.68
C ILE A 467 -2.60 27.71 -17.49
N LEU A 468 -2.68 28.93 -16.98
CA LEU A 468 -3.36 30.04 -17.66
C LEU A 468 -2.63 30.52 -18.92
N ALA A 469 -1.33 30.25 -19.03
CA ALA A 469 -0.51 30.62 -20.18
C ALA A 469 -0.65 29.67 -21.38
N ILE A 470 -1.31 28.51 -21.23
CA ILE A 470 -1.60 27.61 -22.36
C ILE A 470 -2.53 28.33 -23.35
N ASP A 471 -2.04 28.58 -24.55
CA ASP A 471 -2.66 29.44 -25.58
C ASP A 471 -3.18 28.66 -26.81
N HIS A 472 -3.07 27.34 -26.78
CA HIS A 472 -3.52 26.42 -27.83
C HIS A 472 -4.44 25.34 -27.26
N LYS A 473 -5.21 24.69 -28.13
CA LYS A 473 -6.13 23.63 -27.72
C LYS A 473 -5.37 22.37 -27.33
N VAL A 474 -5.74 21.79 -26.18
CA VAL A 474 -5.20 20.53 -25.67
C VAL A 474 -6.34 19.61 -25.29
N GLN A 475 -6.37 18.42 -25.89
CA GLN A 475 -7.29 17.35 -25.50
C GLN A 475 -6.52 16.26 -24.76
N MET A 476 -6.79 16.08 -23.46
CA MET A 476 -6.26 14.98 -22.66
C MET A 476 -7.32 13.88 -22.57
N GLN A 477 -7.08 12.75 -23.25
CA GLN A 477 -7.86 11.53 -23.08
C GLN A 477 -7.14 10.62 -22.08
N ILE A 478 -7.84 10.22 -21.01
CA ILE A 478 -7.26 9.43 -19.92
C ILE A 478 -7.98 8.09 -19.86
N LEU A 479 -7.30 7.03 -20.26
CA LEU A 479 -7.81 5.68 -20.20
C LEU A 479 -7.52 5.10 -18.81
N VAL A 480 -8.57 4.66 -18.13
CA VAL A 480 -8.55 4.19 -16.74
C VAL A 480 -9.26 2.84 -16.60
N SER A 481 -9.02 2.18 -15.47
CA SER A 481 -9.84 1.07 -14.98
C SER A 481 -10.37 1.45 -13.61
N LEU A 482 -11.62 1.15 -13.28
CA LEU A 482 -12.19 1.50 -11.96
C LEU A 482 -11.50 0.79 -10.78
N SER A 483 -10.72 -0.25 -11.04
CA SER A 483 -9.86 -0.95 -10.07
C SER A 483 -8.45 -0.33 -9.90
N CYS A 484 -8.09 0.65 -10.73
CA CYS A 484 -6.76 1.27 -10.74
C CYS A 484 -6.59 2.29 -9.59
N THR A 485 -5.67 2.03 -8.67
CA THR A 485 -5.37 2.94 -7.54
C THR A 485 -4.51 4.15 -7.92
N MET A 486 -3.84 4.11 -9.08
CA MET A 486 -2.93 5.17 -9.56
C MET A 486 -3.59 6.16 -10.54
N CYS A 487 -4.74 5.78 -11.09
CA CYS A 487 -5.49 6.57 -12.06
C CYS A 487 -6.08 7.87 -11.46
N PRO A 488 -6.56 7.87 -10.19
CA PRO A 488 -7.18 9.07 -9.62
C PRO A 488 -6.23 10.27 -9.53
N ASP A 489 -4.93 10.05 -9.30
CA ASP A 489 -3.94 11.13 -9.20
C ASP A 489 -3.78 11.87 -10.53
N LEU A 490 -3.66 11.12 -11.63
CA LEU A 490 -3.55 11.68 -12.98
C LEU A 490 -4.86 12.35 -13.40
N VAL A 491 -6.01 11.71 -13.15
CA VAL A 491 -7.32 12.27 -13.46
C VAL A 491 -7.54 13.58 -12.71
N ALA A 492 -7.29 13.62 -11.40
CA ALA A 492 -7.46 14.83 -10.60
C ALA A 492 -6.52 15.95 -11.07
N ALA A 493 -5.26 15.63 -11.41
CA ALA A 493 -4.30 16.61 -11.93
C ALA A 493 -4.76 17.20 -13.28
N ALA A 494 -5.17 16.34 -14.21
CA ALA A 494 -5.62 16.75 -15.54
C ALA A 494 -6.92 17.58 -15.48
N GLN A 495 -7.89 17.13 -14.67
CA GLN A 495 -9.14 17.86 -14.44
C GLN A 495 -8.88 19.22 -13.78
N ARG A 496 -7.88 19.34 -12.89
CA ARG A 496 -7.51 20.62 -12.29
C ARG A 496 -6.93 21.61 -13.30
N ILE A 497 -6.21 21.12 -14.31
CA ILE A 497 -5.72 21.96 -15.41
C ILE A 497 -6.90 22.40 -16.29
N ALA A 498 -7.73 21.44 -16.73
CA ALA A 498 -8.90 21.71 -17.57
C ALA A 498 -9.89 22.69 -16.92
N SER A 499 -10.12 22.58 -15.61
CA SER A 499 -11.03 23.48 -14.90
C SER A 499 -10.55 24.94 -14.83
N LEU A 500 -9.28 25.21 -15.13
CA LEU A 500 -8.68 26.55 -15.05
C LEU A 500 -8.42 27.17 -16.42
N ASN A 501 -8.33 26.38 -17.49
CA ASN A 501 -8.07 26.87 -18.84
C ASN A 501 -9.10 26.33 -19.85
N PRO A 502 -9.91 27.20 -20.50
CA PRO A 502 -10.97 26.78 -21.42
C PRO A 502 -10.47 26.14 -22.73
N LEU A 503 -9.17 26.19 -23.01
CA LEU A 503 -8.55 25.53 -24.17
C LEU A 503 -8.14 24.08 -23.88
N VAL A 504 -8.22 23.64 -22.63
CA VAL A 504 -7.79 22.31 -22.18
C VAL A 504 -9.00 21.46 -21.80
N THR A 505 -9.10 20.24 -22.33
CA THR A 505 -10.10 19.25 -21.91
C THR A 505 -9.44 18.04 -21.25
N ALA A 506 -10.16 17.45 -20.29
CA ALA A 506 -9.79 16.23 -19.58
C ALA A 506 -10.96 15.25 -19.63
N GLU A 507 -10.85 14.28 -20.53
CA GLU A 507 -11.87 13.26 -20.79
C GLU A 507 -11.38 11.91 -20.27
N VAL A 508 -12.13 11.33 -19.34
CA VAL A 508 -11.76 10.05 -18.70
C VAL A 508 -12.55 8.92 -19.35
N TYR A 509 -11.90 7.82 -19.68
CA TYR A 509 -12.49 6.67 -20.37
C TYR A 509 -12.27 5.39 -19.57
N ASP A 510 -13.35 4.78 -19.09
CA ASP A 510 -13.28 3.42 -18.53
C ASP A 510 -13.09 2.38 -19.63
N ILE A 511 -11.89 1.82 -19.72
CA ILE A 511 -11.52 0.89 -20.79
C ILE A 511 -12.37 -0.39 -20.80
N ALA A 512 -13.09 -0.71 -19.72
CA ALA A 512 -14.03 -1.82 -19.69
C ALA A 512 -15.17 -1.64 -20.73
N HIS A 513 -15.48 -0.40 -21.08
CA HIS A 513 -16.56 -0.04 -22.01
C HIS A 513 -16.07 0.47 -23.37
N PHE A 514 -14.76 0.73 -23.51
CA PHE A 514 -14.12 1.28 -24.72
C PHE A 514 -12.90 0.45 -25.17
N PRO A 515 -13.08 -0.84 -25.49
CA PRO A 515 -11.97 -1.71 -25.89
C PRO A 515 -11.25 -1.21 -27.16
N ASP A 516 -11.96 -0.56 -28.08
CA ASP A 516 -11.38 -0.02 -29.32
C ASP A 516 -10.30 1.04 -29.05
N LEU A 517 -10.45 1.84 -27.98
CA LEU A 517 -9.42 2.80 -27.56
C LEU A 517 -8.17 2.11 -27.01
N LYS A 518 -8.36 0.99 -26.30
CA LYS A 518 -7.26 0.17 -25.79
C LYS A 518 -6.43 -0.38 -26.94
N GLU A 519 -7.08 -0.87 -27.99
CA GLU A 519 -6.42 -1.36 -29.21
C GLU A 519 -5.78 -0.23 -30.01
N LYS A 520 -6.51 0.86 -30.26
CA LYS A 520 -6.02 2.02 -31.04
C LYS A 520 -4.70 2.58 -30.50
N TYR A 521 -4.58 2.72 -29.18
CA TYR A 521 -3.41 3.30 -28.54
C TYR A 521 -2.43 2.28 -27.96
N ASN A 522 -2.62 0.98 -28.25
CA ASN A 522 -1.81 -0.12 -27.71
C ASN A 522 -1.63 -0.01 -26.18
N VAL A 523 -2.74 0.17 -25.46
CA VAL A 523 -2.69 0.42 -24.02
C VAL A 523 -2.31 -0.83 -23.25
N MET A 524 -1.06 -0.85 -22.77
CA MET A 524 -0.47 -1.96 -22.00
C MET A 524 -0.67 -1.83 -20.48
N SER A 525 -0.92 -0.61 -19.99
CA SER A 525 -1.18 -0.32 -18.57
C SER A 525 -2.03 0.94 -18.42
N VAL A 526 -2.67 1.10 -17.26
CA VAL A 526 -3.42 2.31 -16.88
C VAL A 526 -2.82 2.93 -15.61
N PRO A 527 -2.91 4.25 -15.41
CA PRO A 527 -3.53 5.22 -16.31
C PRO A 527 -2.70 5.43 -17.58
N CYS A 528 -3.39 5.56 -18.71
CA CYS A 528 -2.79 5.91 -19.99
C CYS A 528 -3.34 7.27 -20.41
N LEU A 529 -2.46 8.25 -20.55
CA LEU A 529 -2.79 9.59 -21.02
C LEU A 529 -2.44 9.69 -22.50
N VAL A 530 -3.39 10.16 -23.29
CA VAL A 530 -3.22 10.49 -24.71
C VAL A 530 -3.50 11.97 -24.90
N ILE A 531 -2.51 12.71 -25.36
CA ILE A 531 -2.63 14.15 -25.63
C ILE A 531 -2.81 14.36 -27.13
N ASN A 532 -3.88 15.08 -27.51
CA ASN A 532 -4.21 15.44 -28.89
C ASN A 532 -4.25 14.24 -29.86
N GLN A 533 -4.60 13.05 -29.35
CA GLN A 533 -4.69 11.78 -30.10
C GLN A 533 -3.36 11.21 -30.64
N ASP A 534 -2.23 11.87 -30.40
CA ASP A 534 -0.93 11.51 -30.97
C ASP A 534 0.08 11.09 -29.90
N GLN A 535 0.12 11.77 -28.76
CA GLN A 535 1.14 11.55 -27.74
C GLN A 535 0.62 10.66 -26.61
N VAL A 536 1.07 9.41 -26.59
CA VAL A 536 0.69 8.40 -25.58
C VAL A 536 1.74 8.33 -24.48
N THR A 537 1.30 8.37 -23.22
CA THR A 537 2.18 8.25 -22.06
C THR A 537 1.49 7.53 -20.90
N PHE A 538 2.24 6.68 -20.20
CA PHE A 538 1.71 5.79 -19.16
C PHE A 538 2.09 6.25 -17.76
N GLY A 539 1.37 5.71 -16.77
CA GLY A 539 1.66 5.89 -15.35
C GLY A 539 1.15 7.22 -14.80
N LYS A 540 1.13 7.30 -13.46
CA LYS A 540 0.67 8.49 -12.72
C LYS A 540 1.49 9.72 -13.10
N LYS A 541 0.84 10.89 -13.16
CA LYS A 541 1.51 12.19 -13.31
C LYS A 541 0.85 13.20 -12.39
N ASN A 542 1.67 13.99 -11.72
CA ASN A 542 1.19 15.17 -11.01
C ASN A 542 1.01 16.36 -11.98
N ILE A 543 0.48 17.48 -11.48
CA ILE A 543 0.22 18.69 -12.30
C ILE A 543 1.50 19.24 -12.94
N GLN A 544 2.63 19.21 -12.26
CA GLN A 544 3.90 19.73 -12.81
C GLN A 544 4.37 18.89 -14.00
N GLN A 545 4.32 17.56 -13.85
CA GLN A 545 4.67 16.61 -14.90
C GLN A 545 3.73 16.72 -16.09
N LEU A 546 2.43 16.99 -15.87
CA LEU A 546 1.49 17.25 -16.97
C LEU A 546 1.85 18.52 -17.72
N LEU A 547 2.16 19.62 -17.02
CA LEU A 547 2.54 20.89 -17.65
C LEU A 547 3.91 20.87 -18.36
N GLU A 548 4.68 19.80 -18.24
CA GLU A 548 5.87 19.58 -19.07
C GLU A 548 5.52 18.94 -20.42
N LEU A 549 4.32 18.35 -20.52
CA LEU A 549 3.80 17.70 -21.72
C LEU A 549 2.79 18.59 -22.49
N LEU A 550 2.25 19.63 -21.84
CA LEU A 550 1.35 20.64 -22.40
C LEU A 550 2.13 21.93 -22.69
#